data_AF-A0A357YGG0-F1
#
_entry.id   AF-A0A357YGG0-F1
#
_cell.length_a   1.000
_cell.length_b   1.000
_cell.length_c   1.000
_cell.angle_alpha   90.00
_cell.angle_beta   90.00
_cell.angle_gamma   90.00
#
_symmetry.space_group_name_H-M   'P 1'
#
loop_
_entity.id
_entity.type
_entity.pdbx_description
1 polymer ?
#
loop_
_entity_poly.entity_id
_entity_poly.type
_entity_poly.pdbx_seq_one_letter_code
_entity_poly.pdbx_strand_id
1 'polypeptide(L)'
;MKETPTLLPTPCEARVGLGELARVAAVMVLLALALYLRTFGADWTYDDWEFIVNNPDTQSLAGFFADRIPGRPLRDLSVLLDHTLFGLKPAAWHGQNILWHAFCVVLSWLLVIRLGAGRLVAWGTALLFLVHPLNVEVVASIAHRKDSLAL
;
A
#
# COMPACT_ATOMS: atom_id res chain seq x y z
N MET A 1 -41.90 29.84 17.32
CA MET A 1 -40.60 29.33 16.85
C MET A 1 -40.75 27.84 16.58
N LYS A 2 -40.89 27.44 15.30
CA LYS A 2 -40.82 26.03 14.91
C LYS A 2 -39.36 25.74 14.60
N GLU A 3 -38.73 24.88 15.40
CA GLU A 3 -37.39 24.41 15.12
C GLU A 3 -37.40 23.67 13.79
N THR A 4 -36.58 24.14 12.85
CA THR A 4 -36.41 23.46 11.58
C THR A 4 -35.32 22.42 11.82
N PRO A 5 -35.61 21.11 11.73
CA PRO A 5 -34.59 20.11 11.96
C PRO A 5 -33.54 20.25 10.87
N THR A 6 -32.32 20.63 11.26
CA THR A 6 -31.14 20.64 10.42
C THR A 6 -30.92 19.22 9.92
N LEU A 7 -31.39 18.93 8.70
CA LEU A 7 -31.10 17.67 8.02
C LEU A 7 -29.60 17.65 7.78
N LEU A 8 -28.86 16.95 8.64
CA LEU A 8 -27.50 16.53 8.31
C LEU A 8 -27.58 15.82 6.96
N PRO A 9 -26.71 16.15 5.99
CA PRO A 9 -26.71 15.48 4.71
C PRO A 9 -26.60 13.98 4.98
N THR A 10 -27.59 13.22 4.50
CA THR A 10 -27.52 11.76 4.55
C THR A 10 -26.22 11.35 3.87
N PRO A 11 -25.42 10.43 4.45
CA PRO A 11 -24.30 9.86 3.73
C PRO A 11 -24.81 9.41 2.37
N CYS A 12 -24.26 9.97 1.30
CA CYS A 12 -24.57 9.52 -0.05
C CYS A 12 -24.30 8.02 -0.05
N GLU A 13 -25.35 7.18 -0.18
CA GLU A 13 -25.20 5.73 -0.30
C GLU A 13 -24.58 5.40 -1.67
N ALA A 14 -23.35 5.86 -1.91
CA ALA A 14 -22.55 5.46 -3.05
C ALA A 14 -22.12 4.01 -2.81
N ARG A 15 -23.02 3.08 -3.11
CA ARG A 15 -22.71 1.64 -3.13
C ARG A 15 -21.81 1.36 -4.33
N VAL A 16 -20.57 1.02 -4.04
CA VAL A 16 -19.63 0.48 -5.04
C VAL A 16 -19.94 -1.00 -5.22
N GLY A 17 -20.30 -1.41 -6.43
CA GLY A 17 -20.49 -2.83 -6.75
C GLY A 17 -19.15 -3.59 -6.82
N LEU A 18 -19.15 -4.88 -6.47
CA LEU A 18 -17.93 -5.71 -6.49
C LEU A 18 -17.23 -5.70 -7.86
N GLY A 19 -18.00 -5.75 -8.95
CA GLY A 19 -17.44 -5.71 -10.31
C GLY A 19 -16.85 -4.35 -10.70
N GLU A 20 -17.29 -3.27 -10.08
CA GLU A 20 -16.63 -1.97 -10.23
C GLU A 20 -15.34 -1.92 -9.43
N LEU A 21 -15.38 -2.31 -8.16
CA LEU A 21 -14.20 -2.37 -7.30
C LEU A 21 -13.08 -3.21 -7.94
N ALA A 22 -13.42 -4.39 -8.47
CA ALA A 22 -12.46 -5.26 -9.14
C ALA A 22 -11.83 -4.59 -10.38
N ARG A 23 -12.63 -3.84 -11.17
CA ARG A 23 -12.11 -3.10 -12.33
C ARG A 23 -11.19 -1.95 -11.92
N VAL A 24 -11.59 -1.16 -10.92
CA VAL A 24 -10.76 -0.07 -10.38
C VAL A 24 -9.45 -0.65 -9.86
N ALA A 25 -9.50 -1.69 -9.03
CA ALA A 25 -8.32 -2.34 -8.48
C ALA A 25 -7.41 -2.90 -9.57
N ALA A 26 -7.95 -3.59 -10.58
CA ALA A 26 -7.17 -4.09 -11.69
C ALA A 26 -6.47 -2.96 -12.46
N VAL A 27 -7.18 -1.86 -12.76
CA VAL A 27 -6.58 -0.69 -13.42
C VAL A 27 -5.47 -0.09 -12.55
N MET A 28 -5.69 0.11 -11.26
CA MET A 28 -4.68 0.69 -10.36
C MET A 28 -3.45 -0.19 -10.23
N VAL A 29 -3.62 -1.50 -10.10
CA VAL A 29 -2.50 -2.46 -10.05
C VAL A 29 -1.70 -2.43 -11.36
N LEU A 30 -2.37 -2.47 -12.52
CA LEU A 30 -1.69 -2.44 -13.81
C LEU A 30 -0.93 -1.13 -14.03
N LEU A 31 -1.51 0.01 -13.67
CA LEU A 31 -0.85 1.31 -13.76
C LEU A 31 0.34 1.42 -12.79
N ALA A 32 0.18 0.94 -11.55
CA ALA A 32 1.27 0.91 -10.57
C ALA A 32 2.44 0.04 -11.08
N LEU A 33 2.15 -1.16 -11.60
CA LEU A 33 3.15 -2.03 -12.21
C LEU A 33 3.86 -1.36 -13.38
N ALA A 34 3.13 -0.66 -14.25
CA ALA A 34 3.73 0.05 -15.38
C ALA A 34 4.66 1.18 -14.94
N LEU A 35 4.26 1.97 -13.94
CA LEU A 35 5.06 3.09 -13.41
C LEU A 35 6.35 2.62 -12.74
N TYR A 36 6.25 1.53 -11.97
CA TYR A 36 7.36 1.01 -11.17
C TYR A 36 8.04 -0.21 -11.82
N LEU A 37 7.77 -0.51 -13.09
CA LEU A 37 8.30 -1.73 -13.75
C LEU A 37 9.83 -1.84 -13.68
N ARG A 38 10.53 -0.71 -13.69
CA ARG A 38 11.99 -0.69 -13.62
C ARG A 38 12.54 -1.16 -12.27
N THR A 39 11.77 -1.11 -11.18
CA THR A 39 12.23 -1.57 -9.86
C THR A 39 12.45 -3.08 -9.82
N PHE A 40 11.80 -3.86 -10.68
CA PHE A 40 12.05 -5.30 -10.78
C PHE A 40 13.48 -5.66 -11.22
N GLY A 41 14.20 -4.72 -11.85
CA GLY A 41 15.62 -4.88 -12.19
C GLY A 41 16.57 -4.29 -11.15
N ALA A 42 16.05 -3.76 -10.04
CA ALA A 42 16.87 -3.25 -8.95
C ALA A 42 17.17 -4.37 -7.93
N ASP A 43 18.35 -4.27 -7.34
CA ASP A 43 18.80 -5.13 -6.25
C ASP A 43 18.57 -4.45 -4.89
N TRP A 44 18.92 -5.17 -3.83
CA TRP A 44 18.93 -4.65 -2.46
C TRP A 44 19.72 -3.34 -2.34
N THR A 45 19.12 -2.37 -1.66
CA THR A 45 19.74 -1.09 -1.31
C THR A 45 20.35 -1.14 0.09
N TYR A 46 21.05 -0.07 0.48
CA TYR A 46 21.79 -0.01 1.74
C TYR A 46 20.94 -0.41 2.97
N ASP A 47 19.74 0.15 3.11
CA ASP A 47 18.87 -0.11 4.26
C ASP A 47 18.27 -1.53 4.27
N ASP A 48 18.17 -2.18 3.11
CA ASP A 48 17.60 -3.53 3.02
C ASP A 48 18.51 -4.57 3.66
N TRP A 49 19.83 -4.35 3.63
CA TRP A 49 20.81 -5.31 4.15
C TRP A 49 20.65 -5.52 5.65
N GLU A 50 20.63 -4.44 6.42
CA GLU A 50 20.54 -4.52 7.89
C GLU A 50 19.16 -4.96 8.33
N PHE A 51 18.10 -4.43 7.73
CA PHE A 51 16.74 -4.60 8.25
C PHE A 51 15.94 -5.75 7.62
N ILE A 52 16.44 -6.40 6.57
CA ILE A 52 15.75 -7.51 5.87
C ILE A 52 16.71 -8.67 5.62
N VAL A 53 17.77 -8.45 4.84
CA VAL A 53 18.63 -9.54 4.34
C VAL A 53 19.44 -10.20 5.45
N ASN A 54 19.98 -9.40 6.38
CA ASN A 54 20.79 -9.89 7.50
C ASN A 54 20.00 -9.91 8.82
N ASN A 55 18.70 -9.62 8.81
CA ASN A 55 17.89 -9.60 10.02
C ASN A 55 17.21 -10.96 10.26
N PRO A 56 17.72 -11.80 11.19
CA PRO A 56 17.13 -13.11 11.48
C PRO A 56 15.70 -13.01 12.05
N ASP A 57 15.33 -11.85 12.62
CA ASP A 57 14.03 -11.64 13.22
C ASP A 57 12.93 -11.50 12.17
N THR A 58 13.29 -11.11 10.96
CA THR A 58 12.37 -11.03 9.82
C THR A 58 12.34 -12.30 8.96
N GLN A 59 13.09 -13.35 9.34
CA GLN A 59 13.23 -14.56 8.53
C GLN A 59 12.58 -15.79 9.15
N SER A 60 12.24 -15.75 10.44
CA SER A 60 11.53 -16.82 11.12
C SER A 60 10.62 -16.29 12.22
N LEU A 61 9.54 -17.02 12.53
CA LEU A 61 8.65 -16.67 13.63
C LEU A 61 9.37 -16.67 15.00
N ALA A 62 10.31 -17.61 15.18
CA ALA A 62 11.14 -17.65 16.39
C ALA A 62 12.07 -16.43 16.48
N GLY A 63 12.60 -15.95 15.35
CA GLY A 63 13.35 -14.71 15.27
C GLY A 63 12.47 -13.51 15.63
N PHE A 64 11.29 -13.40 15.02
CA PHE A 64 10.34 -12.31 15.30
C PHE A 64 10.04 -12.16 16.79
N PHE A 65 9.80 -13.26 17.51
CA PHE A 65 9.57 -13.22 18.96
C PHE A 65 10.84 -13.01 19.80
N ALA A 66 12.02 -13.27 19.24
CA ALA A 66 13.29 -13.04 19.92
C ALA A 66 13.72 -11.57 19.87
N ASP A 67 13.25 -10.79 18.89
CA ASP A 67 13.35 -9.32 18.81
C ASP A 67 14.77 -8.78 19.09
N ARG A 68 15.78 -9.36 18.42
CA ARG A 68 17.20 -9.01 18.58
C ARG A 68 17.55 -7.67 17.95
N ILE A 69 16.90 -7.33 16.85
CA ILE A 69 17.00 -6.06 16.14
C ILE A 69 15.62 -5.40 16.20
N PRO A 70 15.35 -4.60 17.25
CA PRO A 70 14.02 -4.07 17.49
C PRO A 70 13.53 -3.19 16.34
N GLY A 71 12.43 -3.61 15.74
CA GLY A 71 11.82 -2.96 14.59
C GLY A 71 10.41 -2.45 14.85
N ARG A 72 9.57 -2.47 13.82
CA ARG A 72 8.15 -2.13 13.91
C ARG A 72 7.37 -3.44 13.71
N PRO A 73 6.65 -3.96 14.72
CA PRO A 73 6.10 -5.31 14.68
C PRO A 73 5.26 -5.62 13.44
N LEU A 74 4.43 -4.67 12.99
CA LEU A 74 3.60 -4.87 11.80
C LEU A 74 4.43 -4.94 10.51
N ARG A 75 5.50 -4.14 10.42
CA ARG A 75 6.42 -4.18 9.29
C ARG A 75 7.20 -5.49 9.30
N ASP A 76 7.73 -5.90 10.44
CA ASP A 76 8.54 -7.11 10.54
C ASP A 76 7.72 -8.37 10.26
N LEU A 77 6.44 -8.39 10.68
CA LEU A 77 5.52 -9.46 10.33
C LEU A 77 5.19 -9.49 8.82
N SER A 78 5.00 -8.33 8.19
CA SER A 78 4.80 -8.26 6.74
C SER A 78 6.03 -8.75 5.98
N VAL A 79 7.23 -8.35 6.41
CA VAL A 79 8.50 -8.77 5.81
C VAL A 79 8.74 -10.27 6.04
N LEU A 80 8.39 -10.79 7.21
CA LEU A 80 8.44 -12.22 7.51
C LEU A 80 7.57 -13.02 6.54
N LEU A 81 6.34 -12.57 6.30
CA LEU A 81 5.45 -13.21 5.35
C LEU A 81 6.06 -13.20 3.94
N ASP A 82 6.55 -12.05 3.47
CA ASP A 82 7.22 -11.90 2.17
C ASP A 82 8.42 -12.86 2.06
N HIS A 83 9.25 -12.95 3.09
CA HIS A 83 10.39 -13.87 3.15
C HIS A 83 9.95 -15.33 3.07
N THR A 84 8.91 -15.73 3.81
CA THR A 84 8.40 -17.11 3.77
C THR A 84 7.82 -17.51 2.41
N LEU A 85 7.22 -16.56 1.68
CA LEU A 85 6.59 -16.82 0.39
C LEU A 85 7.58 -16.77 -0.77
N PHE A 86 8.52 -15.82 -0.74
CA PHE A 86 9.35 -15.46 -1.89
C PHE A 86 10.86 -15.61 -1.65
N GLY A 87 11.30 -15.80 -0.40
CA GLY A 87 12.71 -15.78 -0.02
C GLY A 87 13.36 -14.43 -0.31
N LEU A 88 14.67 -14.41 -0.53
CA LEU A 88 15.46 -13.19 -0.75
C LEU A 88 15.60 -12.82 -2.24
N LYS A 89 14.49 -12.74 -2.97
CA LYS A 89 14.47 -12.34 -4.40
C LYS A 89 13.97 -10.89 -4.56
N PRO A 90 14.83 -9.87 -4.71
CA PRO A 90 14.43 -8.45 -4.72
C PRO A 90 13.20 -8.12 -5.56
N ALA A 91 13.12 -8.69 -6.77
CA ALA A 91 12.00 -8.54 -7.68
C ALA A 91 10.61 -8.84 -7.05
N ALA A 92 10.51 -9.88 -6.22
CA ALA A 92 9.26 -10.22 -5.54
C ALA A 92 8.86 -9.17 -4.48
N TRP A 93 9.86 -8.63 -3.78
CA TRP A 93 9.67 -7.61 -2.74
C TRP A 93 9.23 -6.28 -3.33
N HIS A 94 9.84 -5.87 -4.46
CA HIS A 94 9.37 -4.73 -5.24
C HIS A 94 7.93 -4.93 -5.72
N GLY A 95 7.59 -6.13 -6.22
CA GLY A 95 6.22 -6.49 -6.57
C GLY A 95 5.26 -6.27 -5.40
N GLN A 96 5.64 -6.71 -4.20
CA GLN A 96 4.83 -6.53 -3.01
C GLN A 96 4.68 -5.06 -2.58
N ASN A 97 5.72 -4.22 -2.70
CA ASN A 97 5.60 -2.77 -2.52
C ASN A 97 4.59 -2.14 -3.48
N ILE A 98 4.66 -2.51 -4.75
CA ILE A 98 3.74 -2.01 -5.76
C ILE A 98 2.30 -2.42 -5.44
N LEU A 99 2.09 -3.65 -4.94
CA LEU A 99 0.76 -4.12 -4.52
C LEU A 99 0.22 -3.35 -3.31
N TRP A 100 1.05 -3.09 -2.30
CA TRP A 100 0.64 -2.26 -1.17
C TRP A 100 0.29 -0.83 -1.60
N HIS A 101 1.08 -0.22 -2.48
CA HIS A 101 0.75 1.09 -3.04
C HIS A 101 -0.57 1.09 -3.79
N ALA A 102 -0.78 0.12 -4.69
CA ALA A 102 -2.03 -0.01 -5.43
C ALA A 102 -3.23 -0.23 -4.49
N PHE A 103 -3.04 -0.96 -3.39
CA PHE A 103 -4.06 -1.13 -2.36
C PHE A 103 -4.42 0.21 -1.69
N CYS A 104 -3.42 0.99 -1.25
CA CYS A 104 -3.66 2.33 -0.68
C CYS A 104 -4.32 3.28 -1.69
N VAL A 105 -3.95 3.21 -2.97
CA VAL A 105 -4.60 3.98 -4.05
C VAL A 105 -6.09 3.61 -4.18
N VAL A 106 -6.43 2.32 -4.15
CA VAL A 106 -7.84 1.86 -4.20
C VAL A 106 -8.59 2.30 -2.94
N LEU A 107 -7.96 2.24 -1.77
CA LEU A 107 -8.56 2.74 -0.52
C LEU A 107 -8.80 4.25 -0.58
N SER A 108 -7.89 5.04 -1.17
CA SER A 108 -8.08 6.48 -1.37
C SER A 108 -9.28 6.78 -2.27
N TRP A 109 -9.44 6.01 -3.36
CA TRP A 109 -10.60 6.10 -4.24
C TRP A 109 -11.89 5.78 -3.49
N LEU A 110 -11.91 4.67 -2.73
CA LEU A 110 -13.05 4.26 -1.92
C LEU A 110 -13.39 5.30 -0.86
N LEU A 111 -12.40 5.89 -0.20
CA LEU A 111 -12.58 6.93 0.80
C LEU A 111 -13.28 8.14 0.19
N VAL A 112 -12.80 8.63 -0.95
CA VAL A 112 -13.39 9.79 -1.63
C VAL A 112 -14.83 9.51 -2.07
N ILE A 113 -15.12 8.30 -2.56
CA ILE A 113 -16.49 7.87 -2.87
C ILE A 113 -17.37 7.86 -1.60
N ARG A 114 -16.86 7.34 -0.47
CA ARG A 114 -17.59 7.27 0.81
C ARG A 114 -17.82 8.64 1.44
N LEU A 115 -16.96 9.61 1.16
CA LEU A 115 -17.16 11.01 1.54
C LEU A 115 -18.19 11.73 0.66
N GLY A 116 -18.80 11.04 -0.32
CA GLY A 116 -19.89 11.57 -1.14
C GLY A 116 -19.42 12.36 -2.36
N ALA A 117 -18.13 12.32 -2.70
CA ALA A 117 -17.63 12.97 -3.90
C ALA A 117 -18.01 12.17 -5.16
N GLY A 118 -18.09 12.87 -6.29
CA GLY A 118 -18.35 12.23 -7.58
C GLY A 118 -17.22 11.31 -8.03
N ARG A 119 -17.55 10.32 -8.88
CA ARG A 119 -16.58 9.35 -9.43
C ARG A 119 -15.38 10.01 -10.09
N LEU A 120 -15.58 11.11 -10.81
CA LEU A 120 -14.51 11.84 -11.47
C LEU A 120 -13.48 12.36 -10.44
N VAL A 121 -13.95 12.90 -9.31
CA VAL A 121 -13.07 13.38 -8.23
C VAL A 121 -12.34 12.22 -7.59
N ALA A 122 -13.02 11.11 -7.31
CA ALA A 122 -12.39 9.91 -6.76
C ALA A 122 -11.29 9.35 -7.67
N TRP A 123 -11.53 9.27 -8.98
CA TRP A 123 -10.51 8.87 -9.96
C TRP A 123 -9.36 9.88 -10.03
N GLY A 124 -9.65 11.18 -10.02
CA GLY A 124 -8.63 12.22 -9.99
C GLY A 124 -7.72 12.11 -8.77
N THR A 125 -8.29 11.93 -7.56
CA THR A 125 -7.54 11.73 -6.33
C THR A 125 -6.68 10.47 -6.37
N ALA A 126 -7.25 9.35 -6.81
CA ALA A 126 -6.54 8.08 -6.88
C ALA A 126 -5.36 8.14 -7.86
N LEU A 127 -5.57 8.71 -9.05
CA LEU A 127 -4.53 8.86 -10.06
C LEU A 127 -3.44 9.84 -9.60
N LEU A 128 -3.82 10.95 -8.97
CA LEU A 128 -2.87 11.89 -8.40
C LEU A 128 -2.01 11.21 -7.33
N PHE A 129 -2.62 10.47 -6.41
CA PHE A 129 -1.91 9.72 -5.38
C PHE A 129 -1.00 8.63 -5.98
N LEU A 130 -1.47 7.93 -7.01
CA LEU A 130 -0.72 6.88 -7.69
C LEU A 130 0.60 7.40 -8.29
N VAL A 131 0.57 8.56 -8.95
CA VAL A 131 1.72 9.13 -9.68
C VAL A 131 2.52 10.14 -8.86
N HIS A 132 2.09 10.46 -7.64
CA HIS A 132 2.69 11.55 -6.86
C HIS A 132 4.17 11.28 -6.57
N PRO A 133 5.11 12.20 -6.90
CA PRO A 133 6.55 11.98 -6.70
C PRO A 133 6.95 11.66 -5.25
N LEU A 134 6.22 12.18 -4.26
CA LEU A 134 6.47 11.88 -2.83
C LEU A 134 6.33 10.38 -2.51
N ASN A 135 5.56 9.62 -3.29
CA ASN A 135 5.37 8.19 -3.04
C ASN A 135 6.49 7.34 -3.65
N VAL A 136 7.32 7.91 -4.54
CA VAL A 136 8.32 7.13 -5.29
C VAL A 136 9.32 6.45 -4.36
N GLU A 137 9.83 7.16 -3.36
CA GLU A 137 10.80 6.60 -2.40
C GLU A 137 10.19 5.48 -1.56
N VAL A 138 8.94 5.67 -1.12
CA VAL A 138 8.19 4.69 -0.31
C VAL A 138 7.90 3.42 -1.09
N VAL A 139 7.59 3.54 -2.39
CA VAL A 139 7.23 2.40 -3.24
C VAL A 139 8.46 1.71 -3.82
N ALA A 140 9.47 2.47 -4.25
CA ALA A 140 10.64 1.91 -4.91
C ALA A 140 11.62 1.26 -3.92
N SER A 141 11.74 1.76 -2.68
CA SER A 141 12.62 1.19 -1.66
C SER A 141 11.92 0.10 -0.84
N ILE A 142 12.51 -1.10 -0.77
CA ILE A 142 11.90 -2.24 -0.06
C ILE A 142 11.86 -1.98 1.46
N ALA A 143 12.93 -1.42 2.03
CA ALA A 143 13.02 -1.06 3.44
C ALA A 143 11.91 -0.10 3.91
N HIS A 144 11.39 0.75 3.02
CA HIS A 144 10.31 1.71 3.30
C HIS A 144 8.90 1.10 3.33
N ARG A 145 8.77 -0.24 3.36
CA ARG A 145 7.51 -0.95 3.65
C ARG A 145 6.75 -0.38 4.85
N LYS A 146 7.47 0.07 5.89
CA LYS A 146 6.86 0.69 7.08
C LYS A 146 6.01 1.92 6.74
N ASP A 147 6.44 2.70 5.76
CA ASP A 147 5.76 3.93 5.33
C ASP A 147 4.61 3.59 4.37
N SER A 148 4.79 2.58 3.51
CA SER A 148 3.71 2.05 2.66
C SER A 148 2.52 1.55 3.47
N LEU A 149 2.75 0.90 4.61
CA LEU A 149 1.70 0.40 5.49
C LEU A 149 0.99 1.50 6.30
N ALA A 150 1.55 2.71 6.34
CA ALA A 150 1.01 3.84 7.10
C ALA A 150 0.24 4.86 6.24
N LEU A 151 0.34 4.76 4.91
CA LEU A 151 -0.37 5.59 3.93
C LEU A 151 -1.84 5.17 3.80
#